data_AF-A0A1N6EID2-F1
#
_entry.id   AF-A0A1N6EID2-F1
#
_cell.length_a   1.000
_cell.length_b   1.000
_cell.length_c   1.000
_cell.angle_alpha   90.00
_cell.angle_beta   90.00
_cell.angle_gamma   90.00
#
_symmetry.space_group_name_H-M   'P 1'
#
loop_
_entity.id
_entity.type
_entity.pdbx_description
1 polymer ?
#
loop_
_entity_poly.entity_id
_entity_poly.type
_entity_poly.pdbx_seq_one_letter_code
_entity_poly.pdbx_strand_id
1 'polypeptide(L)'
;MCLLGHAVPAETDCTKWPEFTAPEPYLKPQSVSMNQIQNYLNASESSEGVIFDVERKGRELWLDIVYVPADATVIVGVRSIFQIGRLIDGDFDSIVFSDDGQGLYALPEPMLRELGCQFIWGREGGQNPIYLIRVFFQNLRDFENGKLAVSGFNGSLLGDTGRAMSYHNEVFAPKWILTALE
;
A
#
# COMPACT_ATOMS: atom_id res chain seq x y z
N MET A 1 -38.76 -19.30 -4.26
CA MET A 1 -37.69 -18.98 -3.29
C MET A 1 -36.38 -19.01 -4.05
N CYS A 2 -36.01 -17.88 -4.66
CA CYS A 2 -34.77 -17.77 -5.44
C CYS A 2 -33.63 -17.43 -4.49
N LEU A 3 -32.63 -18.31 -4.42
CA LEU A 3 -31.35 -18.04 -3.79
C LEU A 3 -30.61 -17.01 -4.65
N LEU A 4 -30.53 -15.78 -4.18
CA LEU A 4 -29.62 -14.77 -4.71
C LEU A 4 -28.19 -15.21 -4.37
N GLY A 5 -27.55 -15.88 -5.33
CA GLY A 5 -26.11 -16.11 -5.31
C GLY A 5 -25.43 -14.75 -5.29
N HIS A 6 -24.88 -14.38 -4.14
CA HIS A 6 -23.96 -13.26 -4.05
C HIS A 6 -22.72 -13.72 -4.81
N ALA A 7 -22.44 -13.08 -5.95
CA ALA A 7 -21.16 -13.24 -6.61
C ALA A 7 -20.10 -12.76 -5.61
N VAL A 8 -19.29 -13.69 -5.10
CA VAL A 8 -18.06 -13.34 -4.38
C VAL A 8 -17.22 -12.61 -5.43
N PRO A 9 -16.86 -11.33 -5.23
CA PRO A 9 -15.94 -10.67 -6.14
C PRO A 9 -14.69 -11.55 -6.21
N ALA A 10 -14.27 -11.89 -7.43
CA ALA A 10 -13.02 -12.62 -7.62
C ALA A 10 -11.94 -11.83 -6.89
N GLU A 11 -11.32 -12.45 -5.88
CA GLU A 11 -10.18 -11.88 -5.18
C GLU A 11 -9.22 -11.39 -6.26
N THR A 12 -8.90 -10.08 -6.25
CA THR A 12 -7.98 -9.54 -7.24
C THR A 12 -6.68 -10.31 -7.05
N ASP A 13 -6.29 -11.18 -7.98
CA ASP A 13 -5.09 -11.99 -7.85
C ASP A 13 -3.97 -11.45 -8.76
N CYS A 14 -2.74 -11.91 -8.56
CA CYS A 14 -1.61 -11.46 -9.37
C CYS A 14 -1.57 -12.09 -10.78
N THR A 15 -2.61 -12.82 -11.22
CA THR A 15 -2.59 -13.51 -12.52
C THR A 15 -2.62 -12.55 -13.71
N LYS A 16 -3.05 -11.31 -13.51
CA LYS A 16 -2.98 -10.24 -14.52
C LYS A 16 -1.55 -9.79 -14.84
N TRP A 17 -0.59 -10.12 -13.98
CA TRP A 17 0.81 -9.72 -14.11
C TRP A 17 1.77 -10.92 -14.06
N PRO A 18 1.67 -11.85 -15.02
CA PRO A 18 2.48 -13.07 -15.03
C PRO A 18 4.00 -12.79 -15.17
N GLU A 19 4.37 -11.62 -15.67
CA GLU A 19 5.76 -11.17 -15.77
C GLU A 19 6.40 -10.83 -14.42
N PHE A 20 5.61 -10.49 -13.39
CA PHE A 20 6.10 -10.11 -12.05
C PHE A 20 5.96 -11.27 -11.04
N THR A 21 6.45 -12.44 -11.46
CA THR A 21 6.49 -13.64 -10.63
C THR A 21 7.82 -13.77 -9.88
N ALA A 22 7.75 -14.33 -8.67
CA ALA A 22 8.90 -14.54 -7.82
C ALA A 22 8.79 -15.92 -7.16
N PRO A 23 9.80 -16.80 -7.28
CA PRO A 23 9.79 -18.14 -6.67
C PRO A 23 9.98 -18.10 -5.15
N GLU A 24 10.47 -16.98 -4.59
CA GLU A 24 10.79 -16.89 -3.17
C GLU A 24 9.51 -16.93 -2.31
N PRO A 25 9.45 -17.78 -1.26
CA PRO A 25 8.25 -17.90 -0.42
C PRO A 25 7.78 -16.59 0.21
N TYR A 26 8.71 -15.71 0.60
CA TYR A 26 8.39 -14.40 1.19
C TYR A 26 7.84 -13.38 0.18
N LEU A 27 7.86 -13.70 -1.12
CA LEU A 27 7.26 -12.91 -2.19
C LEU A 27 6.01 -13.59 -2.75
N LYS A 28 5.52 -14.67 -2.14
CA LYS A 28 4.31 -15.33 -2.64
C LYS A 28 3.10 -14.40 -2.43
N PRO A 29 2.33 -14.07 -3.48
CA PRO A 29 1.13 -13.27 -3.31
C PRO A 29 0.13 -13.94 -2.37
N GLN A 30 -0.65 -13.14 -1.62
CA GLN A 30 -1.72 -13.62 -0.74
C GLN A 30 -1.24 -14.74 0.21
N SER A 31 -0.05 -14.55 0.78
CA SER A 31 0.60 -15.55 1.64
C SER A 31 0.57 -15.20 3.12
N VAL A 32 0.16 -13.99 3.45
CA VAL A 32 0.10 -13.48 4.82
C VAL A 32 -1.33 -13.10 5.13
N SER A 33 -1.90 -13.70 6.18
CA SER A 33 -3.26 -13.36 6.55
C SER A 33 -3.36 -11.95 7.13
N MET A 34 -4.53 -11.34 6.98
CA MET A 34 -4.80 -10.02 7.55
C MET A 34 -4.47 -9.92 9.04
N ASN A 35 -4.71 -10.98 9.82
CA ASN A 35 -4.39 -11.01 11.25
C ASN A 35 -2.89 -11.18 11.55
N GLN A 36 -2.09 -11.52 10.54
CA GLN A 36 -0.65 -11.75 10.67
C GLN A 36 0.19 -10.61 10.06
N ILE A 37 -0.42 -9.71 9.30
CA ILE A 37 0.32 -8.71 8.51
C ILE A 37 1.13 -7.76 9.40
N GLN A 38 0.61 -7.32 10.55
CA GLN A 38 1.36 -6.50 11.50
C GLN A 38 2.63 -7.20 11.99
N ASN A 39 2.48 -8.43 12.50
CA ASN A 39 3.60 -9.23 12.99
C ASN A 39 4.61 -9.49 11.87
N TYR A 40 4.14 -9.72 10.64
CA TYR A 40 4.99 -9.91 9.49
C TYR A 40 5.82 -8.66 9.17
N LEU A 41 5.18 -7.48 9.09
CA LEU A 41 5.86 -6.21 8.79
C LEU A 41 6.88 -5.86 9.87
N ASN A 42 6.50 -5.96 11.14
CA ASN A 42 7.34 -5.59 12.27
C ASN A 42 8.52 -6.55 12.48
N ALA A 43 8.43 -7.78 11.99
CA ALA A 43 9.52 -8.76 12.03
C ALA A 43 10.38 -8.77 10.75
N SER A 44 9.96 -8.08 9.69
CA SER A 44 10.63 -8.12 8.38
C SER A 44 11.86 -7.20 8.36
N GLU A 45 13.01 -7.70 7.89
CA GLU A 45 14.18 -6.84 7.62
C GLU A 45 13.87 -5.75 6.57
N SER A 46 12.88 -5.98 5.71
CA SER A 46 12.49 -5.04 4.66
C SER A 46 11.66 -3.85 5.16
N SER A 47 11.29 -3.81 6.45
CA SER A 47 10.64 -2.66 7.09
C SER A 47 11.65 -1.62 7.58
N GLU A 48 12.96 -1.89 7.51
CA GLU A 48 14.01 -0.98 8.01
C GLU A 48 13.81 -0.59 9.48
N GLY A 49 13.19 -1.46 10.28
CA GLY A 49 12.93 -1.22 11.71
C GLY A 49 11.68 -0.38 12.01
N VAL A 50 10.91 0.02 10.99
CA VAL A 50 9.62 0.71 11.16
C VAL A 50 8.62 -0.22 11.84
N ILE A 51 7.92 0.30 12.84
CA ILE A 51 6.86 -0.41 13.54
C ILE A 51 5.51 0.10 13.08
N PHE A 52 4.67 -0.84 12.67
CA PHE A 52 3.31 -0.61 12.22
C PHE A 52 2.32 -1.11 13.28
N ASP A 53 1.20 -0.41 13.37
CA ASP A 53 -0.02 -0.92 13.99
C ASP A 53 -1.06 -1.16 12.90
N VAL A 54 -1.70 -2.34 12.93
CA VAL A 54 -2.67 -2.74 11.91
C VAL A 54 -3.96 -3.17 12.56
N GLU A 55 -5.03 -2.44 12.25
CA GLU A 55 -6.35 -2.70 12.79
C GLU A 55 -7.34 -2.98 11.66
N ARG A 56 -8.27 -3.91 11.89
CA ARG A 56 -9.42 -4.09 10.99
C ARG A 56 -10.62 -3.32 11.53
N LYS A 57 -11.12 -2.34 10.77
CA LYS A 57 -12.39 -1.65 11.07
C LYS A 57 -13.42 -1.98 9.99
N GLY A 58 -14.30 -2.93 10.28
CA GLY A 58 -15.28 -3.41 9.30
C GLY A 58 -14.63 -4.07 8.08
N ARG A 59 -14.79 -3.47 6.90
CA ARG A 59 -14.16 -3.91 5.64
C ARG A 59 -12.92 -3.08 5.28
N GLU A 60 -12.37 -2.32 6.21
CA GLU A 60 -11.17 -1.51 6.01
C GLU A 60 -9.99 -2.07 6.80
N LEU A 61 -8.80 -2.03 6.20
CA LEU A 61 -7.53 -2.31 6.85
C LEU A 61 -6.86 -0.99 7.21
N TRP A 62 -6.78 -0.67 8.49
CA TRP A 62 -6.16 0.54 8.99
C TRP A 62 -4.69 0.27 9.29
N LEU A 63 -3.83 1.11 8.74
CA LEU A 63 -2.38 1.03 8.86
C LEU A 63 -1.86 2.33 9.44
N ASP A 64 -1.31 2.23 10.64
CA ASP A 64 -0.61 3.31 11.34
C ASP A 64 0.89 2.99 11.41
N ILE A 65 1.72 4.03 11.37
CA ILE A 65 3.15 3.94 11.63
C ILE A 65 3.36 4.49 13.03
N VAL A 66 3.77 3.65 13.97
CA VAL A 66 3.93 4.05 15.38
C VAL A 66 5.37 4.36 15.75
N TYR A 67 6.32 3.98 14.91
CA TYR A 67 7.74 4.30 15.09
C TYR A 67 8.50 4.24 13.77
N VAL A 68 9.29 5.28 13.50
CA VAL A 68 10.23 5.35 12.38
C VAL A 68 11.64 5.63 12.91
N PRO A 69 12.62 4.74 12.69
CA PRO A 69 14.01 5.01 13.01
C PRO A 69 14.52 6.28 12.32
N ALA A 70 15.35 7.07 13.01
CA ALA A 70 15.89 8.33 12.47
C ALA A 70 16.76 8.14 11.20
N ASP A 71 17.30 6.94 10.98
CA ASP A 71 18.08 6.59 9.79
C ASP A 71 17.26 5.90 8.69
N ALA A 72 15.97 5.62 8.93
CA ALA A 72 15.08 5.02 7.95
C ALA A 72 14.77 6.00 6.81
N THR A 73 14.63 5.45 5.61
CA THR A 73 14.27 6.25 4.45
C THR A 73 12.77 6.56 4.46
N VAL A 74 12.37 7.79 4.18
CA VAL A 74 10.93 8.17 4.13
C VAL A 74 10.14 7.33 3.12
N ILE A 75 10.80 6.83 2.08
CA ILE A 75 10.15 5.97 1.07
C ILE A 75 9.74 4.59 1.62
N VAL A 76 10.26 4.18 2.79
CA VAL A 76 9.94 2.90 3.44
C VAL A 76 8.43 2.72 3.66
N GLY A 77 7.71 3.81 3.97
CA GLY A 77 6.25 3.77 4.15
C GLY A 77 5.57 3.33 2.85
N VAL A 78 5.88 3.98 1.73
CA VAL A 78 5.33 3.64 0.41
C VAL A 78 5.74 2.22 -0.02
N ARG A 79 6.99 1.84 0.25
CA ARG A 79 7.47 0.49 -0.04
C ARG A 79 6.68 -0.57 0.74
N SER A 80 6.41 -0.32 2.02
CA SER A 80 5.65 -1.22 2.89
C SER A 80 4.22 -1.38 2.39
N ILE A 81 3.60 -0.32 1.87
CA ILE A 81 2.27 -0.40 1.23
C ILE A 81 2.30 -1.39 0.05
N PHE A 82 3.32 -1.33 -0.80
CA PHE A 82 3.42 -2.25 -1.93
C PHE A 82 3.68 -3.70 -1.48
N GLN A 83 4.46 -3.90 -0.42
CA GLN A 83 4.64 -5.22 0.20
C GLN A 83 3.30 -5.76 0.71
N ILE A 84 2.53 -4.94 1.42
CA ILE A 84 1.20 -5.32 1.93
C ILE A 84 0.30 -5.74 0.77
N GLY A 85 0.20 -4.95 -0.30
CA GLY A 85 -0.66 -5.28 -1.43
C GLY A 85 -0.31 -6.60 -2.13
N ARG A 86 0.95 -6.99 -2.09
CA ARG A 86 1.38 -8.30 -2.57
C ARG A 86 0.97 -9.41 -1.62
N LEU A 87 1.27 -9.23 -0.33
CA LEU A 87 1.29 -10.30 0.66
C LEU A 87 -0.06 -10.60 1.26
N ILE A 88 -0.86 -9.58 1.50
CA ILE A 88 -2.08 -9.72 2.29
C ILE A 88 -3.12 -10.56 1.55
N ASP A 89 -3.68 -11.54 2.26
CA ASP A 89 -4.86 -12.28 1.82
C ASP A 89 -6.16 -11.62 2.32
N GLY A 90 -7.28 -12.06 1.74
CA GLY A 90 -8.60 -11.79 2.29
C GLY A 90 -9.35 -10.63 1.64
N ASP A 91 -10.61 -10.49 2.06
CA ASP A 91 -11.59 -9.59 1.47
C ASP A 91 -11.75 -8.31 2.33
N PHE A 92 -11.29 -7.19 1.78
CA PHE A 92 -11.44 -5.84 2.30
C PHE A 92 -11.64 -4.85 1.14
N ASP A 93 -12.22 -3.69 1.44
CA ASP A 93 -12.57 -2.69 0.42
C ASP A 93 -11.43 -1.70 0.19
N SER A 94 -10.68 -1.35 1.24
CA SER A 94 -9.59 -0.39 1.20
C SER A 94 -8.57 -0.61 2.32
N ILE A 95 -7.34 -0.18 2.05
CA ILE A 95 -6.39 0.16 3.11
C ILE A 95 -6.53 1.65 3.44
N VAL A 96 -6.55 1.97 4.74
CA VAL A 96 -6.64 3.31 5.30
C VAL A 96 -5.31 3.61 5.97
N PHE A 97 -4.69 4.72 5.57
CA PHE A 97 -3.49 5.25 6.23
C PHE A 97 -3.95 6.15 7.36
N SER A 98 -3.64 5.78 8.59
CA SER A 98 -4.06 6.50 9.80
C SER A 98 -2.89 6.99 10.63
N ASP A 99 -3.18 7.97 11.49
CA ASP A 99 -2.28 8.50 12.52
C ASP A 99 -3.12 8.65 13.81
N ASP A 100 -2.74 7.94 14.88
CA ASP A 100 -3.44 7.88 16.16
C ASP A 100 -4.95 7.60 16.03
N GLY A 101 -5.27 6.63 15.16
CA GLY A 101 -6.66 6.21 14.90
C GLY A 101 -7.49 7.20 14.06
N GLN A 102 -6.91 8.29 13.56
CA GLN A 102 -7.53 9.19 12.58
C GLN A 102 -7.15 8.76 11.16
N GLY A 103 -8.15 8.43 10.33
CA GLY A 103 -7.92 8.12 8.91
C GLY A 103 -7.54 9.38 8.13
N LEU A 104 -6.40 9.33 7.44
CA LEU A 104 -5.86 10.43 6.63
C LEU A 104 -6.16 10.21 5.15
N TYR A 105 -5.87 9.00 4.69
CA TYR A 105 -5.93 8.63 3.30
C TYR A 105 -6.45 7.21 3.13
N ALA A 106 -6.96 6.89 1.94
CA ALA A 106 -7.38 5.54 1.59
C ALA A 106 -6.92 5.15 0.19
N LEU A 107 -6.65 3.86 0.02
CA LEU A 107 -6.40 3.24 -1.27
C LEU A 107 -7.31 2.01 -1.43
N PRO A 108 -8.10 1.91 -2.51
CA PRO A 108 -8.95 0.74 -2.75
C PRO A 108 -8.14 -0.55 -2.88
N GLU A 109 -8.67 -1.67 -2.39
CA GLU A 109 -8.02 -2.99 -2.46
C GLU A 109 -7.53 -3.35 -3.88
N PRO A 110 -8.33 -3.16 -4.96
CA PRO A 110 -7.89 -3.55 -6.29
C PRO A 110 -6.63 -2.79 -6.74
N MET A 111 -6.50 -1.52 -6.33
CA MET A 111 -5.32 -0.70 -6.63
C MET A 111 -4.13 -1.08 -5.76
N LEU A 112 -4.37 -1.37 -4.48
CA LEU A 112 -3.34 -1.89 -3.59
C LEU A 112 -2.76 -3.20 -4.14
N ARG A 113 -3.62 -4.13 -4.58
CA ARG A 113 -3.21 -5.39 -5.19
C ARG A 113 -2.44 -5.15 -6.49
N GLU A 114 -2.94 -4.29 -7.37
CA GLU A 114 -2.27 -3.97 -8.63
C GLU A 114 -0.83 -3.46 -8.41
N LEU A 115 -0.63 -2.58 -7.42
CA LEU A 115 0.70 -2.08 -7.07
C LEU A 115 1.58 -3.19 -6.48
N GLY A 116 1.05 -4.00 -5.56
CA GLY A 116 1.80 -5.06 -4.89
C GLY A 116 2.17 -6.23 -5.80
N CYS A 117 1.29 -6.62 -6.73
CA CYS A 117 1.59 -7.67 -7.71
C CYS A 117 2.76 -7.29 -8.62
N GLN A 118 2.89 -6.01 -8.95
CA GLN A 118 3.98 -5.48 -9.76
C GLN A 118 5.26 -5.20 -8.96
N PHE A 119 5.17 -5.14 -7.63
CA PHE A 119 6.30 -4.83 -6.76
C PHE A 119 7.04 -6.09 -6.30
N ILE A 120 8.32 -6.17 -6.64
CA ILE A 120 9.25 -7.23 -6.20
C ILE A 120 10.40 -6.56 -5.46
N TRP A 121 10.70 -7.01 -4.24
CA TRP A 121 11.80 -6.47 -3.43
C TRP A 121 12.88 -7.52 -3.15
N GLY A 122 14.09 -7.03 -2.87
CA GLY A 122 15.26 -7.87 -2.59
C GLY A 122 15.88 -8.54 -3.82
N ARG A 123 15.34 -8.27 -5.02
CA ARG A 123 15.85 -8.79 -6.30
C ARG A 123 15.38 -7.95 -7.49
N GLU A 124 15.97 -8.20 -8.65
CA GLU A 124 15.47 -7.69 -9.93
C GLU A 124 14.22 -8.47 -10.38
N GLY A 125 13.39 -7.80 -11.19
CA GLY A 125 12.21 -8.41 -11.82
C GLY A 125 10.87 -7.76 -11.47
N GLY A 126 10.84 -6.68 -10.68
CA GLY A 126 9.63 -5.89 -10.45
C GLY A 126 9.44 -4.77 -11.48
N GLN A 127 8.27 -4.15 -11.46
CA GLN A 127 8.01 -2.92 -12.20
C GLN A 127 8.89 -1.76 -11.68
N ASN A 128 9.12 -0.77 -12.54
CA ASN A 128 9.82 0.46 -12.18
C ASN A 128 9.16 1.13 -10.95
N PRO A 129 9.91 1.33 -9.84
CA PRO A 129 9.34 1.93 -8.63
C PRO A 129 8.76 3.34 -8.83
N ILE A 130 9.35 4.15 -9.72
CA ILE A 130 8.85 5.50 -10.02
C ILE A 130 7.46 5.42 -10.67
N TYR A 131 7.25 4.42 -11.54
CA TYR A 131 5.93 4.16 -12.12
C TYR A 131 4.92 3.78 -11.03
N LEU A 132 5.27 2.86 -10.14
CA LEU A 132 4.39 2.40 -9.07
C LEU A 132 4.02 3.53 -8.11
N ILE A 133 4.98 4.36 -7.71
CA ILE A 133 4.72 5.51 -6.83
C ILE A 133 3.79 6.52 -7.51
N ARG A 134 3.95 6.76 -8.82
CA ARG A 134 3.02 7.62 -9.54
C ARG A 134 1.61 7.03 -9.56
N VAL A 135 1.46 5.74 -9.88
CA VAL A 135 0.13 5.07 -9.89
C VAL A 135 -0.50 5.08 -8.50
N PHE A 136 0.30 4.90 -7.45
CA PHE A 136 -0.14 5.03 -6.07
C PHE A 136 -0.77 6.40 -5.80
N PHE A 137 -0.04 7.48 -6.05
CA PHE A 137 -0.55 8.84 -5.79
C PHE A 137 -1.70 9.26 -6.72
N GLN A 138 -1.75 8.71 -7.95
CA GLN A 138 -2.89 8.92 -8.85
C GLN A 138 -4.20 8.31 -8.32
N ASN A 139 -4.12 7.29 -7.46
CA ASN A 139 -5.28 6.56 -6.94
C ASN A 139 -5.52 6.79 -5.44
N LEU A 140 -4.59 7.47 -4.76
CA LEU A 140 -4.73 7.81 -3.35
C LEU A 140 -5.92 8.76 -3.14
N ARG A 141 -6.75 8.46 -2.16
CA ARG A 141 -7.92 9.26 -1.79
C ARG A 141 -7.74 9.87 -0.42
N ASP A 142 -8.29 11.06 -0.25
CA ASP A 142 -8.52 11.64 1.07
C ASP A 142 -9.60 10.82 1.79
N PHE A 143 -9.35 10.45 3.04
CA PHE A 143 -10.26 9.55 3.77
C PHE A 143 -11.60 10.22 4.11
N GLU A 144 -11.58 11.51 4.47
CA GLU A 144 -12.77 12.24 4.93
C GLU A 144 -13.81 12.42 3.81
N ASN A 145 -13.34 12.73 2.60
CA ASN A 145 -14.23 13.11 1.49
C ASN A 145 -14.18 12.16 0.28
N GLY A 146 -13.29 11.16 0.28
CA GLY A 146 -13.16 10.15 -0.77
C GLY A 146 -12.65 10.67 -2.13
N LYS A 147 -12.32 11.96 -2.25
CA LYS A 147 -11.77 12.55 -3.48
C LYS A 147 -10.30 12.16 -3.63
N LEU A 148 -9.79 12.29 -4.84
CA LEU A 148 -8.35 12.12 -5.09
C LEU A 148 -7.54 13.08 -4.21
N ALA A 149 -6.56 12.53 -3.50
CA ALA A 149 -5.69 13.26 -2.57
C ALA A 149 -4.79 14.26 -3.31
N VAL A 150 -4.47 13.97 -4.57
CA VAL A 150 -3.74 14.83 -5.49
C VAL A 150 -4.35 14.75 -6.88
N SER A 151 -4.48 15.90 -7.55
CA SER A 151 -5.08 16.03 -8.88
C SER A 151 -4.11 16.66 -9.87
N GLY A 152 -4.50 16.72 -11.15
CA GLY A 152 -3.69 17.34 -12.20
C GLY A 152 -2.63 16.43 -12.82
N PHE A 153 -2.79 15.11 -12.68
CA PHE A 153 -2.07 14.15 -13.50
C PHE A 153 -2.61 14.18 -14.92
N ASN A 154 -1.73 14.27 -15.91
CA ASN A 154 -2.11 14.44 -17.32
C ASN A 154 -1.46 13.43 -18.26
N GLY A 155 -0.73 12.44 -17.73
CA GLY A 155 -0.01 11.43 -18.50
C GLY A 155 1.40 11.84 -18.90
N SER A 156 1.84 13.07 -18.60
CA SER A 156 3.23 13.48 -18.81
C SER A 156 4.14 12.73 -17.84
N LEU A 157 5.07 11.91 -18.35
CA LEU A 157 5.98 11.13 -17.52
C LEU A 157 6.70 11.98 -16.49
N LEU A 158 7.38 13.05 -16.92
CA LEU A 158 8.14 13.91 -16.01
C LEU A 158 7.24 14.79 -15.13
N GLY A 159 6.14 15.30 -15.68
CA GLY A 159 5.21 16.16 -14.95
C GLY A 159 4.49 15.41 -13.84
N ASP A 160 3.98 14.22 -14.14
CA ASP A 160 3.26 13.37 -13.19
C ASP A 160 4.21 12.80 -12.13
N THR A 161 5.42 12.40 -12.51
CA THR A 161 6.43 11.97 -11.54
C THR A 161 6.82 13.12 -10.60
N GLY A 162 7.09 14.31 -11.13
CA GLY A 162 7.40 15.48 -10.31
C GLY A 162 6.28 15.82 -9.34
N ARG A 163 5.03 15.74 -9.79
CA ARG A 163 3.84 15.93 -8.95
C ARG A 163 3.72 14.88 -7.85
N ALA A 164 3.90 13.59 -8.18
CA ALA A 164 3.86 12.51 -7.22
C ALA A 164 4.95 12.67 -6.13
N MET A 165 6.17 13.01 -6.52
CA MET A 165 7.28 13.22 -5.57
C MET A 165 7.08 14.46 -4.70
N SER A 166 6.62 15.58 -5.28
CA SER A 166 6.29 16.79 -4.52
C SER A 166 5.19 16.51 -3.50
N TYR A 167 4.11 15.84 -3.90
CA TYR A 167 3.05 15.45 -2.98
C TYR A 167 3.54 14.50 -1.87
N HIS A 168 4.39 13.51 -2.21
CA HIS A 168 5.00 12.63 -1.22
C HIS A 168 5.75 13.43 -0.15
N ASN A 169 6.68 14.28 -0.58
CA ASN A 169 7.61 14.97 0.31
C ASN A 169 6.95 16.12 1.09
N GLU A 170 5.99 16.83 0.49
CA GLU A 170 5.41 18.04 1.07
C GLU A 170 4.12 17.78 1.84
N VAL A 171 3.43 16.66 1.57
CA VAL A 171 2.09 16.41 2.12
C VAL A 171 1.98 15.02 2.74
N PHE A 172 2.14 13.96 1.95
CA PHE A 172 1.85 12.60 2.41
C PHE A 172 2.79 12.14 3.53
N ALA A 173 4.11 12.23 3.31
CA ALA A 173 5.08 11.80 4.30
C ALA A 173 5.02 12.64 5.58
N PRO A 174 4.98 13.99 5.54
CA PRO A 174 4.84 14.79 6.75
C PRO A 174 3.60 14.47 7.59
N LYS A 175 2.49 14.09 6.94
CA LYS A 175 1.23 13.81 7.65
C LYS A 175 1.10 12.39 8.20
N TRP A 176 1.84 11.43 7.64
CA TRP A 176 1.65 10.01 7.98
C TRP A 176 2.92 9.31 8.43
N ILE A 177 4.06 9.60 7.80
CA ILE A 177 5.32 8.90 8.10
C ILE A 177 6.12 9.66 9.16
N LEU A 178 6.23 10.98 9.00
CA LEU A 178 7.09 11.81 9.84
C LEU A 178 6.46 12.15 11.20
N THR A 179 5.17 11.85 11.40
CA THR A 179 4.50 12.00 12.71
C THR A 179 5.06 11.03 13.74
N ALA A 180 5.61 9.91 13.29
CA ALA A 180 6.17 8.84 14.11
C ALA A 180 7.71 8.82 14.12
N LEU A 181 8.36 9.91 13.72
CA LEU A 181 9.80 10.06 13.87
C LEU A 181 10.16 10.34 15.34
N GLU A 182 11.07 9.53 15.88
CA GLU A 182 11.67 9.71 17.22
C GLU A 182 13.21 9.81 17.16
#